data_AF-A0A4W5LGR7-F1
#
_entry.id   AF-A0A4W5LGR7-F1
#
_cell.length_a   1.000
_cell.length_b   1.000
_cell.length_c   1.000
_cell.angle_alpha   90.00
_cell.angle_beta   90.00
_cell.angle_gamma   90.00
#
_symmetry.space_group_name_H-M   'P 1'
#
loop_
_entity.id
_entity.type
_entity.pdbx_description
1 polymer ?
#
loop_
_entity_poly.entity_id
_entity_poly.type
_entity_poly.pdbx_seq_one_letter_code
_entity_poly.pdbx_strand_id
1 'polypeptide(L)' 'MATHAILSADAPRILQESAISQVVVTNTIPHSSQKLQCCKIKTVDVSLILSLSLSSLGGGNQHDSPLVPEAPVL' A
#
# COMPACT_ATOMS: atom_id res chain seq x y z
N MET A 1 3.79 5.22 6.38
CA MET A 1 3.14 4.68 5.16
C MET A 1 3.34 3.18 5.17
N ALA A 2 2.34 2.38 4.80
CA ALA A 2 2.44 0.93 4.76
C ALA A 2 1.70 0.36 3.55
N THR A 3 2.16 -0.78 3.02
CA THR A 3 1.49 -1.46 1.90
C THR A 3 0.30 -2.26 2.42
N HIS A 4 0.54 -3.17 3.36
CA HIS A 4 -0.51 -4.01 3.95
C HIS A 4 -0.97 -3.45 5.29
N ALA A 5 -2.25 -3.16 5.42
CA ALA A 5 -2.86 -2.60 6.62
C ALA A 5 -3.75 -3.63 7.32
N ILE A 6 -3.11 -4.55 8.03
CA ILE A 6 -3.78 -5.52 8.90
C ILE A 6 -4.11 -4.77 10.21
N LEU A 7 -5.15 -3.92 10.14
CA LEU A 7 -5.63 -3.08 11.24
C LEU A 7 -6.52 -3.89 12.18
N SER A 8 -5.93 -4.90 12.83
CA SER A 8 -6.63 -5.85 13.70
C SER A 8 -6.91 -5.31 15.09
N ALA A 9 -7.95 -5.85 15.74
CA ALA A 9 -8.31 -5.54 17.13
C ALA A 9 -8.42 -4.03 17.40
N ASP A 10 -7.74 -3.53 18.44
CA ASP A 10 -7.74 -2.11 18.85
C ASP A 10 -6.79 -1.21 18.05
N ALA A 11 -6.11 -1.73 17.01
CA ALA A 11 -5.20 -0.93 16.18
C ALA A 11 -5.79 0.40 15.67
N PRO A 12 -7.02 0.48 15.09
CA PRO A 12 -7.59 1.75 14.65
C PRO A 12 -7.82 2.74 15.79
N ARG A 13 -8.16 2.26 16.99
CA ARG A 13 -8.38 3.10 18.18
C ARG A 13 -7.06 3.66 18.71
N ILE A 14 -6.03 2.82 18.83
CA ILE A 14 -4.68 3.22 19.22
C ILE A 14 -4.12 4.26 18.24
N LEU A 15 -4.37 4.07 16.94
CA LEU A 15 -4.00 5.04 15.91
C LEU A 15 -4.71 6.39 16.06
N GLN A 16 -5.99 6.36 16.42
CA GLN A 16 -6.76 7.57 16.67
C GLN A 16 -6.24 8.35 17.88
N GLU A 17 -5.87 7.65 18.97
CA GLU A 17 -5.36 8.25 20.21
C GLU A 17 -3.86 8.62 20.14
N SER A 18 -3.12 8.07 19.16
CA SER A 18 -1.70 8.36 18.96
C SER A 18 -1.43 9.80 18.46
N ALA A 19 -0.21 10.29 18.67
CA ALA A 19 0.29 11.56 18.13
C ALA A 19 0.44 11.57 16.59
N ILE A 20 0.23 10.42 15.93
CA ILE A 20 0.30 10.32 14.47
C ILE A 20 -0.81 11.19 13.84
N SER A 21 -0.42 12.04 12.89
CA SER A 21 -1.34 12.91 12.15
C SER A 21 -2.10 12.16 11.06
N GLN A 22 -1.40 11.31 10.29
CA GLN A 22 -1.99 10.58 9.18
C GLN A 22 -1.27 9.25 8.92
N VAL A 23 -2.03 8.23 8.56
CA VAL A 23 -1.51 6.93 8.12
C VAL A 23 -1.99 6.64 6.71
N VAL A 24 -1.05 6.48 5.79
CA VAL A 24 -1.32 6.17 4.38
C VAL A 24 -1.09 4.69 4.13
N VAL A 25 -2.11 3.99 3.65
CA VAL A 25 -2.13 2.54 3.39
C VAL A 25 -2.70 2.20 2.03
N THR A 26 -2.36 1.06 1.44
CA THR A 26 -3.01 0.62 0.20
C THR A 26 -4.32 -0.12 0.46
N ASN A 27 -5.17 -0.22 -0.55
CA ASN A 27 -6.41 -1.01 -0.54
C ASN A 27 -6.19 -2.52 -0.78
N THR A 28 -4.98 -3.05 -0.55
CA THR A 28 -4.70 -4.51 -0.67
C THR A 28 -5.54 -5.36 0.28
N ILE A 29 -5.99 -4.79 1.41
CA ILE A 29 -6.90 -5.42 2.37
C ILE A 29 -8.07 -4.46 2.59
N PRO A 30 -9.34 -4.90 2.50
CA PRO A 30 -10.49 -4.04 2.73
C PRO A 30 -10.51 -3.58 4.19
N HIS A 31 -10.56 -2.26 4.39
CA HIS A 31 -10.50 -1.65 5.73
C HIS A 31 -11.54 -0.53 5.95
N SER A 32 -12.68 -0.63 5.26
CA SER A 32 -13.75 0.38 5.33
C SER A 32 -14.34 0.53 6.73
N SER A 33 -14.42 -0.55 7.52
CA SER A 33 -14.91 -0.50 8.90
C SER A 33 -13.93 0.19 9.85
N GLN A 34 -12.62 -0.08 9.73
CA GLN A 34 -11.61 0.61 10.55
C GLN A 34 -11.52 2.11 10.22
N LYS A 35 -11.80 2.49 8.97
CA LYS A 35 -11.82 3.89 8.53
C LYS A 35 -12.95 4.70 9.18
N LEU A 36 -14.06 4.05 9.55
CA LEU A 36 -15.12 4.67 10.35
C LEU A 36 -14.69 4.91 11.81
N GLN A 37 -13.78 4.08 12.32
CA GLN A 37 -13.26 4.18 13.68
C GLN A 37 -12.07 5.15 13.82
N CYS A 38 -11.36 5.41 12.72
CA CYS A 38 -10.15 6.24 12.71
C CYS A 38 -10.05 7.09 11.44
N CYS A 39 -10.30 8.40 11.58
CA CYS A 39 -10.28 9.36 10.46
C CYS A 39 -8.87 9.63 9.90
N LYS A 40 -7.83 9.19 10.61
CA LYS A 40 -6.42 9.38 10.23
C LYS A 40 -5.97 8.44 9.11
N ILE A 41 -6.77 7.41 8.80
CA ILE A 41 -6.43 6.38 7.82
C ILE A 41 -6.80 6.89 6.43
N LYS A 42 -5.79 7.05 5.59
CA LYS A 42 -5.91 7.41 4.18
C LYS A 42 -5.52 6.22 3.32
N THR A 43 -6.34 5.94 2.32
CA THR A 43 -6.18 4.80 1.43
C THR A 43 -5.66 5.27 0.09
N VAL A 44 -4.63 4.61 -0.44
CA VAL A 44 -4.16 4.73 -1.81
C VAL A 44 -4.66 3.50 -2.57
N ASP A 45 -5.30 3.73 -3.71
CA ASP A 45 -5.78 2.66 -4.57
C ASP A 45 -4.61 2.09 -5.40
N VAL A 46 -4.38 0.78 -5.30
CA VAL A 46 -3.39 0.03 -6.08
C VAL A 46 -4.05 -0.77 -7.21
N SER A 47 -5.38 -0.68 -7.36
CA SER A 47 -6.15 -1.42 -8.36
C SER A 47 -5.72 -1.06 -9.78
N LEU A 48 -5.34 0.20 -10.00
CA LEU A 48 -4.75 0.64 -11.28
C LEU A 48 -3.46 -0.13 -11.60
N ILE A 49 -2.52 -0.20 -10.65
CA ILE A 49 -1.24 -0.88 -10.87
C ILE A 49 -1.46 -2.38 -11.07
N LEU A 50 -2.34 -3.00 -10.27
CA LEU A 50 -2.71 -4.41 -10.42
C LEU A 50 -3.36 -4.68 -11.80
N SER A 51 -4.25 -3.79 -12.25
CA SER A 51 -4.87 -3.89 -13.57
C SER A 51 -3.82 -3.80 -14.68
N LEU A 52 -2.90 -2.85 -14.59
CA LEU A 52 -1.82 -2.70 -15.56
C LEU A 52 -0.92 -3.94 -15.59
N SER A 53 -0.54 -4.47 -14.42
CA SER A 53 0.27 -5.70 -14.33
C SER A 53 -0.45 -6.92 -14.91
N LEU A 54 -1.75 -7.08 -14.67
CA LEU A 54 -2.53 -8.18 -15.25
C LEU A 54 -2.70 -8.02 -16.77
N SER A 55 -2.97 -6.80 -17.25
CA SER A 55 -3.05 -6.50 -18.68
C SER A 55 -1.70 -6.70 -19.39
N SER A 56 -0.60 -6.34 -18.73
CA SER A 56 0.77 -6.57 -19.21
C SER A 56 1.13 -8.05 -19.21
N LEU A 57 0.66 -8.83 -18.22
CA LEU A 57 0.86 -10.28 -18.18
C LEU A 57 0.10 -10.98 -19.32
N GLY A 58 -1.13 -10.51 -19.61
CA GLY A 58 -1.93 -11.03 -20.71
C GLY A 58 -1.35 -10.75 -22.10
N GLY A 59 -0.54 -9.71 -22.24
CA GLY A 59 0.24 -9.41 -23.45
C GLY A 59 1.70 -9.80 -23.25
N GLY A 60 2.04 -11.08 -23.44
CA GLY A 60 3.33 -11.73 -23.11
C GLY A 60 4.61 -11.03 -23.56
N ASN A 61 4.94 -9.89 -22.96
CA ASN A 61 6.19 -9.19 -23.11
C ASN A 61 7.05 -9.47 -21.87
N GLN A 62 8.18 -10.12 -22.12
CA GLN A 62 9.18 -10.47 -21.12
C GLN A 62 9.58 -9.22 -20.34
N HIS A 63 9.57 -9.32 -19.01
CA HIS A 63 10.07 -8.30 -18.10
C HIS A 63 11.57 -8.08 -18.35
N ASP A 64 11.93 -7.07 -19.15
CA ASP A 64 13.26 -6.49 -19.10
C ASP A 64 13.39 -5.76 -17.76
N SER A 65 14.22 -6.31 -16.88
CA SER A 65 14.48 -5.71 -15.57
C SER A 65 15.32 -4.46 -15.77
N PRO A 66 14.99 -3.31 -15.16
CA PRO A 66 15.86 -2.14 -15.25
C PRO A 66 17.22 -2.49 -14.63
N LEU A 67 18.26 -2.45 -15.45
CA LEU A 67 19.66 -2.54 -15.03
C LEU A 67 19.88 -1.49 -13.91
N VAL A 68 20.03 -1.95 -12.67
CA VAL A 68 20.54 -1.07 -11.61
C VAL A 68 22.01 -0.79 -11.93
N PRO A 69 22.45 0.48 -12.05
CA PRO A 69 23.87 0.76 -12.11
C PRO A 69 24.46 0.40 -10.74
N GLU A 70 25.30 -0.63 -10.72
CA GLU A 70 26.15 -1.00 -9.58
C GLU A 70 26.85 0.26 -9.07
N ALA A 71 26.54 0.69 -7.84
CA ALA A 71 27.22 1.80 -7.20
C ALA A 71 28.68 1.39 -6.93
N PRO A 72 29.68 2.23 -7.23
CA PRO A 72 31.07 1.91 -6.94
C PRO A 72 31.26 1.86 -5.41
N VAL A 73 31.68 0.70 -4.92
CA VAL A 73 32.18 0.53 -3.56
C VAL A 73 33.52 1.25 -3.48
N LEU A 74 33.58 2.33 -2.70
CA LEU A 74 34.83 2.95 -2.23
C LEU A 74 35.38 2.18 -1.03
#